data_AF-A0A1H4RTR1-F1
#
_entry.id   AF-A0A1H4RTR1-F1
#
_cell.length_a   1.000
_cell.length_b   1.000
_cell.length_c   1.000
_cell.angle_alpha   90.00
_cell.angle_beta   90.00
_cell.angle_gamma   90.00
#
_symmetry.space_group_name_H-M   'P 1'
#
loop_
_entity.id
_entity.type
_entity.pdbx_description
1 polymer ?
#
loop_
_entity_poly.entity_id
_entity_poly.type
_entity_poly.pdbx_seq_one_letter_code
_entity_poly.pdbx_strand_id
1 'polypeptide(L)'
;MEAINGVTFKDYACACANIAAGMPTEKVCEVLGIELPVWEATMNGWNNKMAELSHDDLAFYGQVFTNPKQGKFANVEGGAEGPEKVLAKYPEWSDTIKMAKYMEHADKVGITIDMEKEFDISLTEYSQLAMHWSAYYKEKVMDVDQQTSEEFINDAPLSEAQQERVRVFNLHDELEARWDEYYSEKYKGQVTDISEDIDF
;
A
#
# COMPACT_ATOMS: atom_id res chain seq x y z
N MET A 1 -4.39 -19.76 17.34
CA MET A 1 -5.85 -19.89 17.11
C MET A 1 -6.14 -21.20 16.41
N GLU A 2 -7.28 -21.81 16.71
CA GLU A 2 -7.78 -22.97 15.96
C GLU A 2 -8.23 -22.56 14.55
N ALA A 3 -8.07 -23.46 13.59
CA ALA A 3 -8.53 -23.25 12.22
C ALA A 3 -10.08 -23.25 12.17
N ILE A 4 -10.64 -22.38 11.33
CA ILE A 4 -12.09 -22.36 11.06
C ILE A 4 -12.32 -23.12 9.76
N ASN A 5 -13.16 -24.16 9.79
CA ASN A 5 -13.41 -25.06 8.65
C ASN A 5 -12.12 -25.61 7.99
N GLY A 6 -11.08 -25.87 8.79
CA GLY A 6 -9.79 -26.35 8.30
C GLY A 6 -8.89 -25.27 7.67
N VAL A 7 -9.32 -24.00 7.67
CA VAL A 7 -8.52 -22.86 7.19
C VAL A 7 -7.91 -22.12 8.37
N THR A 8 -6.58 -22.07 8.41
CA THR A 8 -5.84 -21.31 9.42
C THR A 8 -6.01 -19.80 9.19
N PHE A 9 -5.79 -18.98 10.21
CA PHE A 9 -5.84 -17.52 10.05
C PHE A 9 -4.86 -17.04 8.97
N LYS A 10 -3.66 -17.64 8.90
CA LYS A 10 -2.66 -17.30 7.89
C LYS A 10 -3.13 -17.61 6.47
N ASP A 11 -3.70 -18.80 6.26
CA ASP A 11 -4.26 -19.17 4.96
C ASP A 11 -5.44 -18.27 4.56
N TYR A 12 -6.30 -17.91 5.53
CA TYR A 12 -7.40 -16.96 5.33
C TYR A 12 -6.89 -15.57 4.94
N ALA A 13 -5.89 -15.05 5.65
CA ALA A 13 -5.29 -13.75 5.36
C ALA A 13 -4.70 -13.72 3.93
N CYS A 14 -3.92 -14.75 3.56
CA CYS A 14 -3.37 -14.88 2.22
C CYS A 14 -4.46 -15.00 1.15
N ALA A 15 -5.55 -15.74 1.44
CA ALA A 15 -6.69 -15.87 0.54
C ALA A 15 -7.37 -14.51 0.30
N CYS A 16 -7.66 -13.74 1.36
CA CYS A 16 -8.21 -12.39 1.24
C CYS A 16 -7.27 -11.47 0.45
N ALA A 17 -5.97 -11.55 0.71
CA ALA A 17 -4.98 -10.77 -0.02
C ALA A 17 -4.96 -11.13 -1.51
N ASN A 18 -5.03 -12.41 -1.89
CA ASN A 18 -5.09 -12.81 -3.30
C ASN A 18 -6.41 -12.38 -3.98
N ILE A 19 -7.55 -12.45 -3.28
CA ILE A 19 -8.84 -11.98 -3.82
C ILE A 19 -8.78 -10.47 -4.07
N ALA A 20 -8.30 -9.69 -3.10
CA ALA A 20 -8.10 -8.26 -3.27
C ALA A 20 -7.15 -7.94 -4.44
N ALA A 21 -6.20 -8.85 -4.68
CA ALA A 21 -5.26 -8.79 -5.77
C ALA A 21 -5.80 -9.30 -7.12
N GLY A 22 -7.12 -9.52 -7.23
CA GLY A 22 -7.78 -9.93 -8.47
C GLY A 22 -7.83 -11.44 -8.73
N MET A 23 -7.45 -12.29 -7.77
CA MET A 23 -7.65 -13.74 -7.91
C MET A 23 -9.14 -14.09 -7.77
N PRO A 24 -9.73 -14.86 -8.72
CA PRO A 24 -11.11 -15.32 -8.59
C PRO A 24 -11.31 -16.17 -7.33
N THR A 25 -12.43 -15.99 -6.64
CA THR A 25 -12.77 -16.72 -5.42
C THR A 25 -12.78 -18.23 -5.62
N GLU A 26 -13.19 -18.70 -6.80
CA GLU A 26 -13.18 -20.12 -7.15
C GLU A 26 -11.76 -20.68 -7.13
N LYS A 27 -10.77 -19.90 -7.59
CA LYS A 27 -9.36 -20.31 -7.58
C LYS A 27 -8.82 -20.36 -6.15
N VAL A 28 -9.23 -19.43 -5.29
CA VAL A 28 -8.91 -19.47 -3.87
C VAL A 28 -9.46 -20.72 -3.20
N CYS A 29 -10.72 -21.07 -3.48
CA CYS A 29 -11.35 -22.28 -2.96
C CYS A 29 -10.59 -23.55 -3.39
N GLU A 30 -10.17 -23.62 -4.65
CA GLU A 30 -9.33 -24.71 -5.19
C GLU A 30 -8.00 -24.84 -4.42
N VAL A 31 -7.29 -23.73 -4.22
CA VAL A 31 -6.00 -23.71 -3.50
C VAL A 31 -6.13 -24.13 -2.04
N LEU A 32 -7.23 -23.72 -1.39
CA LEU A 32 -7.52 -24.09 -0.01
C LEU A 32 -8.07 -25.52 0.12
N GLY A 33 -8.51 -26.14 -0.98
CA GLY A 33 -9.13 -27.45 -0.99
C GLY A 33 -10.52 -27.46 -0.35
N ILE A 34 -11.28 -26.37 -0.51
CA ILE A 34 -12.61 -26.18 0.08
C ILE A 34 -13.63 -25.78 -0.99
N GLU A 35 -14.92 -25.91 -0.68
CA GLU A 35 -16.00 -25.44 -1.55
C GLU A 35 -16.41 -23.99 -1.23
N LEU A 36 -17.02 -23.28 -2.18
CA LEU A 36 -17.45 -21.89 -2.02
C LEU A 36 -18.31 -21.64 -0.77
N PRO A 37 -19.31 -22.49 -0.43
CA PRO A 37 -20.08 -22.30 0.81
C PRO A 37 -19.22 -22.43 2.08
N VAL A 38 -18.17 -23.27 2.03
CA VAL A 38 -17.21 -23.43 3.14
C VAL A 38 -16.31 -22.20 3.24
N TRP A 39 -15.94 -21.59 2.11
CA TRP A 39 -15.21 -20.32 2.08
C TRP A 39 -16.03 -19.18 2.68
N GLU A 40 -17.29 -19.02 2.29
CA GLU A 40 -18.18 -18.00 2.84
C GLU A 40 -18.37 -18.14 4.36
N ALA A 41 -18.57 -19.38 4.84
CA ALA A 41 -18.64 -19.68 6.26
C ALA A 41 -17.31 -19.38 6.99
N THR A 42 -16.18 -19.65 6.34
CA THR A 42 -14.83 -19.35 6.86
C THR A 42 -14.61 -17.85 6.98
N MET A 43 -14.96 -17.07 5.95
CA MET A 43 -14.85 -15.60 5.98
C MET A 43 -15.66 -15.01 7.13
N ASN A 44 -16.93 -15.42 7.26
CA ASN A 44 -17.79 -14.95 8.35
C ASN A 44 -17.21 -15.34 9.72
N GLY A 45 -16.68 -16.56 9.85
CA GLY A 45 -16.05 -17.03 11.08
C GLY A 45 -14.84 -16.18 11.48
N TRP A 46 -13.96 -15.86 10.54
CA TRP A 46 -12.79 -15.03 10.82
C TRP A 46 -13.15 -13.56 11.05
N ASN A 47 -14.09 -12.99 10.28
CA ASN A 47 -14.59 -11.63 10.50
C ASN A 47 -15.11 -11.44 11.92
N ASN A 48 -15.84 -12.43 12.46
CA ASN A 48 -16.33 -12.38 13.83
C ASN A 48 -15.22 -12.50 14.90
N LYS A 49 -14.06 -13.05 14.53
CA LYS A 49 -12.90 -13.19 15.42
C LYS A 49 -11.83 -12.11 15.21
N MET A 50 -12.02 -11.17 14.28
CA MET A 50 -11.05 -10.09 14.01
C MET A 50 -10.72 -9.29 15.27
N ALA A 51 -11.71 -9.05 16.14
CA ALA A 51 -11.53 -8.32 17.40
C ALA A 51 -10.72 -9.11 18.45
N GLU A 52 -10.56 -10.41 18.27
CA GLU A 52 -9.82 -11.31 19.18
C GLU A 52 -8.37 -11.53 18.72
N LEU A 53 -7.98 -10.97 17.58
CA LEU A 53 -6.63 -11.13 17.03
C LEU A 53 -5.59 -10.44 17.90
N SER A 54 -4.43 -11.09 18.02
CA SER A 54 -3.28 -10.45 18.66
C SER A 54 -2.74 -9.31 17.79
N HIS A 55 -1.92 -8.44 18.39
CA HIS A 55 -1.26 -7.37 17.63
C HIS A 55 -0.37 -7.93 16.50
N ASP A 56 0.30 -9.06 16.75
CA ASP A 56 1.14 -9.75 15.77
C ASP A 56 0.30 -10.33 14.61
N ASP A 57 -0.88 -10.88 14.91
CA ASP A 57 -1.79 -11.40 13.88
C ASP A 57 -2.36 -10.27 13.01
N LEU A 58 -2.70 -9.13 13.61
CA LEU A 58 -3.15 -7.94 12.85
C LEU A 58 -2.02 -7.38 11.98
N ALA A 59 -0.80 -7.29 12.52
CA ALA A 59 0.38 -6.87 11.76
C ALA A 59 0.63 -7.81 10.58
N PHE A 60 0.56 -9.13 10.81
CA PHE A 60 0.65 -10.13 9.75
C PHE A 60 -0.47 -9.96 8.70
N TYR A 61 -1.72 -9.76 9.14
CA TYR A 61 -2.85 -9.55 8.23
C TYR A 61 -2.65 -8.34 7.32
N GLY A 62 -2.10 -7.23 7.83
CA GLY A 62 -1.72 -6.10 6.98
C GLY A 62 -0.61 -6.44 5.99
N GLN A 63 0.43 -7.14 6.45
CA GLN A 63 1.58 -7.51 5.62
C GLN A 63 1.21 -8.44 4.46
N VAL A 64 0.25 -9.37 4.62
CA VAL A 64 -0.07 -10.31 3.53
C VAL A 64 -0.64 -9.64 2.29
N PHE A 65 -1.29 -8.47 2.40
CA PHE A 65 -1.80 -7.73 1.22
C PHE A 65 -0.68 -7.17 0.35
N THR A 66 0.55 -7.19 0.85
CA THR A 66 1.72 -6.66 0.16
C THR A 66 2.62 -7.77 -0.39
N ASN A 67 2.37 -9.01 0.04
CA ASN A 67 2.91 -10.20 -0.60
C ASN A 67 1.87 -11.32 -0.52
N PRO A 68 0.80 -11.27 -1.34
CA PRO A 68 -0.25 -12.29 -1.32
C PRO A 68 0.27 -13.69 -1.70
N LYS A 69 1.38 -13.77 -2.46
CA LYS A 69 1.97 -15.03 -2.93
C LYS A 69 2.86 -15.68 -1.87
N GLN A 70 2.25 -16.11 -0.78
CA GLN A 70 2.92 -16.83 0.29
C GLN A 70 2.09 -18.02 0.80
N GLY A 71 2.75 -18.95 1.50
CA GLY A 71 2.10 -20.18 1.98
C GLY A 71 1.51 -21.00 0.83
N LYS A 72 0.24 -21.41 0.95
CA LYS A 72 -0.47 -22.19 -0.08
C LYS A 72 -0.63 -21.43 -1.40
N PHE A 73 -0.49 -20.10 -1.39
CA PHE A 73 -0.64 -19.25 -2.57
C PHE A 73 0.68 -18.91 -3.28
N ALA A 74 1.82 -19.41 -2.79
CA ALA A 74 3.15 -19.04 -3.29
C ALA A 74 3.35 -19.29 -4.80
N ASN A 75 2.77 -20.36 -5.34
CA ASN A 75 2.99 -20.79 -6.73
C ASN A 75 1.70 -20.77 -7.58
N VAL A 76 0.67 -20.04 -7.14
CA VAL A 76 -0.63 -20.03 -7.81
C VAL A 76 -0.64 -18.98 -8.93
N GLU A 77 -1.12 -19.36 -10.10
CA GLU A 77 -1.37 -18.42 -11.22
C GLU A 77 -2.63 -17.58 -10.93
N GLY A 78 -2.59 -16.29 -11.29
CA GLY A 78 -3.59 -15.29 -10.88
C GLY A 78 -3.19 -14.53 -9.60
N GLY A 79 -3.93 -13.46 -9.29
CA GLY A 79 -3.59 -12.49 -8.22
C GLY A 79 -2.53 -11.47 -8.66
N ALA A 80 -2.22 -10.50 -7.78
CA ALA A 80 -1.23 -9.45 -8.05
C ALA A 80 0.12 -10.06 -8.39
N GLU A 81 0.79 -9.42 -9.34
CA GLU A 81 2.19 -9.70 -9.59
C GLU A 81 3.01 -9.48 -8.30
N GLY A 82 4.12 -10.21 -8.15
CA GLY A 82 5.00 -10.02 -7.00
C GLY A 82 5.64 -8.63 -7.03
N PRO A 83 6.11 -8.10 -5.89
CA PRO A 83 6.62 -6.73 -5.77
C PRO A 83 7.75 -6.43 -6.78
N GLU A 84 8.58 -7.41 -7.12
CA GLU A 84 9.65 -7.27 -8.11
C GLU A 84 9.14 -6.91 -9.52
N LYS A 85 8.02 -7.51 -9.94
CA LYS A 85 7.45 -7.25 -11.26
C LYS A 85 6.77 -5.88 -11.31
N VAL A 86 6.07 -5.52 -10.25
CA VAL A 86 5.44 -4.20 -10.14
C VAL A 86 6.52 -3.11 -10.13
N LEU A 87 7.61 -3.31 -9.39
CA LEU A 87 8.78 -2.43 -9.41
C LEU A 87 9.45 -2.36 -10.79
N ALA A 88 9.48 -3.46 -11.55
CA ALA A 88 10.00 -3.40 -12.92
C ALA A 88 9.12 -2.54 -13.85
N LYS A 89 7.81 -2.45 -13.57
CA LYS A 89 6.86 -1.62 -14.32
C LYS A 89 6.89 -0.15 -13.87
N TYR A 90 7.04 0.10 -12.57
CA TYR A 90 7.12 1.44 -11.95
C TYR A 90 8.38 1.54 -11.06
N PRO A 91 9.56 1.68 -11.68
CA PRO A 91 10.84 1.60 -10.98
C PRO A 91 11.20 2.88 -10.22
N GLU A 92 10.47 3.97 -10.43
CA GLU A 92 10.82 5.26 -9.86
C GLU A 92 9.96 5.57 -8.64
N TRP A 93 10.59 6.12 -7.60
CA TRP A 93 9.87 6.60 -6.41
C TRP A 93 8.80 7.65 -6.76
N SER A 94 9.08 8.45 -7.80
CA SER A 94 8.17 9.44 -8.34
C SER A 94 6.84 8.86 -8.79
N ASP A 95 6.81 7.63 -9.32
CA ASP A 95 5.58 6.98 -9.78
C ASP A 95 4.63 6.72 -8.62
N THR A 96 5.17 6.31 -7.47
CA THR A 96 4.38 6.03 -6.27
C THR A 96 3.83 7.32 -5.66
N ILE A 97 4.64 8.38 -5.60
CA ILE A 97 4.19 9.70 -5.12
C ILE A 97 3.12 10.27 -6.06
N LYS A 98 3.30 10.12 -7.39
CA LYS A 98 2.30 10.53 -8.38
C LYS A 98 0.96 9.85 -8.16
N MET A 99 0.96 8.53 -7.94
CA MET A 99 -0.24 7.75 -7.68
C MET A 99 -0.92 8.16 -6.37
N ALA A 100 -0.14 8.40 -5.31
CA ALA A 100 -0.64 8.90 -4.04
C ALA A 100 -1.33 10.26 -4.19
N LYS A 101 -0.70 11.20 -4.90
CA LYS A 101 -1.27 12.54 -5.16
C LYS A 101 -2.49 12.50 -6.07
N TYR A 102 -2.57 11.58 -7.04
CA TYR A 102 -3.79 11.35 -7.79
C TYR A 102 -4.96 11.00 -6.87
N MET A 103 -4.78 10.01 -5.99
CA MET A 103 -5.85 9.56 -5.09
C MET A 103 -6.26 10.68 -4.13
N GLU A 104 -5.30 11.39 -3.56
CA GLU A 104 -5.56 12.52 -2.66
C GLU A 104 -6.39 13.61 -3.35
N HIS A 105 -6.05 13.99 -4.57
CA HIS A 105 -6.75 15.04 -5.30
C HIS A 105 -8.08 14.56 -5.89
N ALA A 106 -8.16 13.34 -6.40
CA ALA A 106 -9.40 12.75 -6.89
C ALA A 106 -10.46 12.68 -5.79
N ASP A 107 -10.07 12.26 -4.58
CA ASP A 107 -10.96 12.23 -3.41
C ASP A 107 -11.47 13.63 -3.05
N LYS A 108 -10.58 14.65 -3.03
CA LYS A 108 -10.97 16.05 -2.76
C LYS A 108 -12.04 16.59 -3.69
N VAL A 109 -12.08 16.14 -4.94
CA VAL A 109 -13.07 16.59 -5.95
C VAL A 109 -14.18 15.56 -6.20
N GLY A 110 -14.28 14.53 -5.38
CA GLY A 110 -15.35 13.52 -5.46
C GLY A 110 -15.27 12.60 -6.68
N ILE A 111 -14.10 12.48 -7.32
CA ILE A 111 -13.87 11.53 -8.40
C ILE A 111 -13.65 10.14 -7.80
N THR A 112 -14.39 9.15 -8.31
CA THR A 112 -14.14 7.75 -7.97
C THR A 112 -12.73 7.35 -8.42
N ILE A 113 -11.91 6.93 -7.46
CA ILE A 113 -10.55 6.46 -7.69
C ILE A 113 -10.59 5.15 -8.50
N ASP A 114 -9.94 5.14 -9.65
CA ASP A 114 -9.81 3.98 -10.53
C ASP A 114 -8.35 3.87 -11.01
N MET A 115 -7.54 3.16 -10.22
CA MET A 115 -6.10 3.01 -10.44
C MET A 115 -5.78 2.18 -11.69
N GLU A 116 -6.63 1.19 -12.00
CA GLU A 116 -6.46 0.35 -13.19
C GLU A 116 -6.63 1.20 -14.44
N LYS A 117 -7.66 2.06 -14.48
CA LYS A 117 -7.89 2.95 -15.61
C LYS A 117 -6.84 4.05 -15.75
N GLU A 118 -6.42 4.67 -14.66
CA GLU A 118 -5.53 5.83 -14.72
C GLU A 118 -4.06 5.44 -14.91
N PHE A 119 -3.63 4.33 -14.31
CA PHE A 119 -2.23 3.94 -14.28
C PHE A 119 -1.95 2.54 -14.78
N ASP A 120 -2.96 1.72 -15.11
CA ASP A 120 -2.80 0.30 -15.43
C ASP A 120 -2.19 -0.47 -14.24
N ILE A 121 -2.63 -0.16 -13.01
CA ILE A 121 -2.16 -0.80 -11.78
C ILE A 121 -3.35 -1.09 -10.85
N SER A 122 -3.36 -2.27 -10.23
CA SER A 122 -4.32 -2.58 -9.18
C SER A 122 -3.96 -1.88 -7.86
N LEU A 123 -4.94 -1.70 -6.96
CA LEU A 123 -4.68 -1.16 -5.60
C LEU A 123 -3.70 -2.02 -4.80
N THR A 124 -3.71 -3.34 -5.02
CA THR A 124 -2.74 -4.25 -4.38
C THR A 124 -1.33 -3.98 -4.88
N GLU A 125 -1.12 -3.91 -6.19
CA GLU A 125 0.20 -3.62 -6.77
C GLU A 125 0.70 -2.23 -6.35
N TYR A 126 -0.18 -1.22 -6.31
CA TYR A 126 0.17 0.09 -5.72
C TYR A 126 0.62 -0.05 -4.26
N SER A 127 -0.08 -0.85 -3.45
CA SER A 127 0.30 -1.07 -2.05
C SER A 127 1.68 -1.71 -1.91
N GLN A 128 2.07 -2.58 -2.84
CA GLN A 128 3.41 -3.18 -2.90
C GLN A 128 4.48 -2.12 -3.20
N LEU A 129 4.24 -1.24 -4.17
CA LEU A 129 5.13 -0.10 -4.46
C LEU A 129 5.26 0.82 -3.25
N ALA A 130 4.12 1.21 -2.66
CA ALA A 130 4.07 2.10 -1.50
C ALA A 130 4.90 1.56 -0.34
N MET A 131 4.83 0.26 -0.06
CA MET A 131 5.68 -0.33 0.96
C MET A 131 7.16 -0.34 0.60
N HIS A 132 7.50 -0.72 -0.64
CA HIS A 132 8.91 -0.75 -1.07
C HIS A 132 9.56 0.62 -0.86
N TRP A 133 8.89 1.67 -1.34
CA TRP A 133 9.39 3.03 -1.22
C TRP A 133 9.30 3.59 0.19
N SER A 134 8.32 3.17 1.00
CA SER A 134 8.25 3.50 2.43
C SER A 134 9.42 2.88 3.20
N ALA A 135 9.79 1.63 2.91
CA ALA A 135 10.96 0.99 3.50
C ALA A 135 12.26 1.70 3.08
N TYR A 136 12.39 2.05 1.80
CA TYR A 136 13.51 2.87 1.30
C TYR A 136 13.59 4.22 2.03
N TYR A 137 12.48 4.96 2.13
CA TYR A 137 12.44 6.25 2.80
C TYR A 137 12.79 6.12 4.28
N LYS A 138 12.24 5.12 4.96
CA LYS A 138 12.56 4.84 6.35
C LYS A 138 14.06 4.60 6.53
N GLU A 139 14.65 3.69 5.74
CA GLU A 139 16.07 3.36 5.81
C GLU A 139 16.97 4.57 5.53
N LYS A 140 16.64 5.36 4.49
CA LYS A 140 17.50 6.47 4.05
C LYS A 140 17.28 7.77 4.80
N VAL A 141 16.16 7.93 5.50
CA VAL A 141 15.78 9.21 6.10
C VAL A 141 15.43 9.09 7.57
N MET A 142 14.54 8.17 7.93
CA MET A 142 14.02 8.08 9.30
C MET A 142 14.99 7.39 10.26
N ASP A 143 15.65 6.34 9.80
CA ASP A 143 16.57 5.52 10.60
C ASP A 143 18.00 6.09 10.59
N VAL A 144 18.26 7.16 9.83
CA VAL A 144 19.55 7.84 9.80
C VAL A 144 19.64 8.86 10.93
N ASP A 145 20.65 8.69 11.77
CA ASP A 145 20.92 9.59 12.89
C ASP A 145 21.11 11.04 12.43
N GLN A 146 20.42 11.94 13.10
CA GLN A 146 20.63 13.38 12.92
C GLN A 146 21.98 13.79 13.53
N GLN A 147 22.51 14.94 13.09
CA GLN A 147 23.67 15.51 13.77
C GLN A 147 23.35 15.73 15.24
N THR A 148 24.30 15.38 16.09
CA THR A 148 24.27 15.73 17.50
C THR A 148 24.42 17.25 17.66
N SER A 149 23.95 17.77 18.79
CA SER A 149 24.12 19.20 19.10
C SER A 149 25.59 19.64 19.09
N GLU A 150 26.51 18.77 19.50
CA GLU A 150 27.95 19.05 19.50
C GLU A 150 28.52 19.14 18.08
N GLU A 151 28.15 18.21 17.19
CA GLU A 151 28.53 18.25 15.78
C GLU A 151 27.99 19.51 15.09
N PHE A 152 26.75 19.89 15.39
CA PHE A 152 26.15 21.11 14.86
C PHE A 152 26.84 22.38 15.36
N ILE A 153 27.12 22.49 16.65
CA ILE A 153 27.81 23.65 17.26
C ILE A 153 29.21 23.82 16.68
N ASN A 154 29.90 22.71 16.41
CA ASN A 154 31.27 22.71 15.92
C ASN A 154 31.38 22.78 14.38
N ASP A 155 30.26 22.97 13.66
CA ASP A 155 30.21 22.97 12.18
C ASP A 155 30.88 21.73 11.57
N ALA A 156 30.66 20.57 12.20
CA ALA A 156 31.22 19.32 11.73
C ALA A 156 30.57 18.93 10.40
N PRO A 157 31.34 18.44 9.41
CA PRO A 157 30.78 18.00 8.14
C PRO A 157 29.83 16.81 8.34
N LEU A 158 28.75 16.78 7.57
CA LEU A 158 27.81 15.66 7.57
C LEU A 158 28.52 14.37 7.11
N SER A 159 28.19 13.25 7.76
CA SER A 159 28.55 11.93 7.25
C SER A 159 27.87 11.65 5.91
N GLU A 160 28.38 10.68 5.14
CA GLU A 160 27.77 10.29 3.86
C GLU A 160 26.29 9.89 4.03
N ALA A 161 25.96 9.15 5.09
CA ALA A 161 24.58 8.77 5.40
C ALA A 161 23.70 9.99 5.68
N GLN A 162 24.21 10.99 6.42
CA GLN A 162 23.48 12.23 6.70
C GLN A 162 23.31 13.10 5.45
N GLN A 163 24.32 13.16 4.58
CA GLN A 163 24.21 13.84 3.28
C GLN A 163 23.15 13.18 2.39
N GLU A 164 23.18 11.85 2.32
CA GLU A 164 22.18 11.09 1.57
C GLU A 164 20.77 11.28 2.13
N ARG A 165 20.62 11.28 3.47
CA ARG A 165 19.34 11.61 4.13
C ARG A 165 18.80 12.95 3.65
N VAL A 166 19.62 14.00 3.66
CA VAL A 166 19.20 15.34 3.21
C VAL A 166 18.81 15.32 1.74
N ARG A 167 19.58 14.63 0.90
CA ARG A 167 19.29 14.49 -0.53
C ARG A 167 17.94 13.80 -0.77
N VAL A 168 17.70 12.67 -0.11
CA VAL A 168 16.47 11.87 -0.26
C VAL A 168 15.26 12.61 0.31
N PHE A 169 15.42 13.29 1.44
CA PHE A 169 14.37 14.13 2.04
C PHE A 169 13.96 15.27 1.08
N ASN A 170 14.93 16.03 0.56
CA ASN A 170 14.63 17.12 -0.36
C ASN A 170 14.01 16.61 -1.67
N LEU A 171 14.50 15.48 -2.19
CA LEU A 171 13.91 14.85 -3.37
C LEU A 171 12.44 14.47 -3.13
N HIS A 172 12.11 13.95 -1.95
CA HIS A 172 10.73 13.65 -1.59
C HIS A 172 9.84 14.88 -1.68
N ASP A 173 10.24 15.97 -1.02
CA ASP A 173 9.49 17.23 -1.00
C ASP A 173 9.32 17.81 -2.41
N GLU A 174 10.38 17.77 -3.24
CA GLU A 174 10.32 18.21 -4.64
C GLU A 174 9.34 17.38 -5.48
N LEU A 175 9.32 16.07 -5.28
CA LEU A 175 8.42 15.17 -5.99
C LEU A 175 6.96 15.35 -5.53
N GLU A 176 6.73 15.51 -4.23
CA GLU A 176 5.42 15.82 -3.69
C GLU A 176 4.88 17.13 -4.27
N ALA A 177 5.67 18.21 -4.19
CA ALA A 177 5.28 19.52 -4.70
C ALA A 177 4.97 19.49 -6.19
N ARG A 178 5.79 18.80 -6.99
CA ARG A 178 5.58 18.65 -8.44
C ARG A 178 4.23 18.00 -8.75
N TRP A 179 3.92 16.89 -8.10
CA TRP A 179 2.69 16.16 -8.40
C TRP A 179 1.46 16.83 -7.78
N ASP A 180 1.63 17.49 -6.64
CA ASP A 180 0.58 18.33 -6.04
C ASP A 180 0.18 19.48 -6.96
N GLU A 181 1.16 20.20 -7.54
CA GLU A 181 0.90 21.25 -8.54
C GLU A 181 0.20 20.69 -9.78
N TYR A 182 0.70 19.56 -10.30
CA TYR A 182 0.11 18.90 -11.47
C TYR A 182 -1.37 18.53 -11.27
N TYR A 183 -1.71 17.88 -10.16
CA TYR A 183 -3.10 17.46 -9.91
C TYR A 183 -4.00 18.62 -9.48
N SER A 184 -3.47 19.61 -8.75
CA SER A 184 -4.18 20.85 -8.47
C SER A 184 -4.63 21.53 -9.77
N GLU A 185 -3.74 21.65 -10.77
CA GLU A 185 -4.11 22.23 -12.06
C GLU A 185 -5.04 21.32 -12.87
N LYS A 186 -4.80 19.99 -12.87
CA LYS A 186 -5.65 19.01 -13.56
C LYS A 186 -7.11 19.06 -13.08
N TYR A 187 -7.35 19.31 -11.80
CA TYR A 187 -8.68 19.28 -11.19
C TYR A 187 -9.23 20.66 -10.79
N LYS A 188 -8.54 21.74 -11.14
CA LYS A 188 -8.88 23.13 -10.80
C LYS A 188 -10.33 23.56 -11.10
N GLY A 189 -10.97 22.93 -12.08
CA GLY A 189 -12.38 23.21 -12.45
C GLY A 189 -13.40 22.19 -11.95
N GLN A 190 -12.98 21.23 -11.13
CA GLN A 190 -13.82 20.12 -10.64
C GLN A 190 -14.03 20.18 -9.13
N VAL A 191 -13.45 21.18 -8.44
CA VAL A 191 -13.73 21.46 -7.03
C VAL A 191 -15.20 21.81 -6.90
N THR A 192 -15.98 20.94 -6.28
CA THR A 192 -17.36 21.21 -5.90
C THR A 192 -17.33 22.30 -4.83
N ASP A 193 -17.67 23.53 -5.23
CA ASP A 193 -17.94 24.59 -4.28
C ASP A 193 -19.30 24.34 -3.62
N ILE A 194 -19.30 23.51 -2.57
CA ILE A 194 -20.48 23.27 -1.74
C ILE A 194 -20.82 24.47 -0.84
N SER A 195 -20.06 25.58 -0.91
CA SER A 195 -20.38 26.80 -0.15
C SER A 195 -21.47 27.64 -0.80
N GLU A 196 -21.72 27.47 -2.11
CA GLU A 196 -22.81 28.17 -2.82
C GLU A 196 -24.19 27.50 -2.64
N ASP A 197 -24.24 26.24 -2.18
CA ASP A 197 -25.49 25.46 -2.00
C ASP A 197 -26.08 25.53 -0.58
N ILE A 198 -25.46 26.30 0.34
CA ILE A 198 -25.98 26.52 1.69
C ILE A 198 -26.60 27.93 1.77
N ASP A 199 -27.84 28.07 1.31
CA ASP A 199 -28.69 29.20 1.66
C ASP A 199 -29.15 29.05 3.12
N PHE A 200 -28.74 29.98 4.00
CA PHE A 200 -29.22 30.12 5.39
C PHE A 200 -30.54 30.89 5.48
#